data_AF-A0A0T5Z8F6-F1
#
_entry.id   AF-A0A0T5Z8F6-F1
#
_cell.length_a   1.000
_cell.length_b   1.000
_cell.length_c   1.000
_cell.angle_alpha   90.00
_cell.angle_beta   90.00
_cell.angle_gamma   90.00
#
_symmetry.space_group_name_H-M   'P 1'
#
loop_
_entity.id
_entity.type
_entity.pdbx_description
1 polymer ?
#
loop_
_entity_poly.entity_id
_entity_poly.type
_entity_poly.pdbx_seq_one_letter_code
_entity_poly.pdbx_strand_id
1 'polypeptide(L)'
;MKRLSIDATAALVLGALLLLVNLIGLFRTMEEPDLLLDNRATFKGDKQLILAEVLPQADRKPGEDIETYFKRLNQLVNGSISHLWHSDDAKYRYHGHVPPWENYILWTLGYLWSERVGQYEFFDWRKAVERGIGLCSQHALVISGILEENGIESSIVGLEEHVVATAKTTNGDWWILDPDYGVVIPHDLQTLEQQPELVSEYYAPSILNCSPPLKTKTCQDVAYMAGIYQSTENNHIYPSGHTGYSWKWYLIEKVAYLLKWAIPLLLFGYALFRFRQRRRLG
;
A
#
# COMPACT_ATOMS: atom_id res chain seq x y z
N MET A 1 25.54 -38.42 30.18
CA MET A 1 25.18 -37.13 29.56
C MET A 1 23.73 -37.18 29.09
N LYS A 2 22.81 -36.41 29.70
CA LYS A 2 21.43 -36.29 29.19
C LYS A 2 21.49 -35.54 27.84
N ARG A 3 21.25 -36.23 26.72
CA ARG A 3 21.17 -35.59 25.39
C ARG A 3 20.09 -34.50 25.42
N LEU A 4 20.41 -33.29 24.96
CA LEU A 4 19.40 -32.21 24.81
C LEU A 4 18.23 -32.70 23.94
N SER A 5 17.03 -32.16 24.19
CA SER A 5 15.89 -32.41 23.31
C SER A 5 16.16 -31.69 22.00
N ILE A 6 16.43 -32.44 20.93
CA ILE A 6 16.81 -31.89 19.62
C ILE A 6 15.72 -30.92 19.13
N ASP A 7 14.45 -31.31 19.26
CA ASP A 7 13.29 -30.51 18.89
C ASP A 7 13.13 -29.23 19.75
N ALA A 8 13.32 -29.31 21.06
CA ALA A 8 13.28 -28.11 21.93
C ALA A 8 14.44 -27.17 21.63
N THR A 9 15.61 -27.71 21.30
CA THR A 9 16.79 -26.92 20.91
C THR A 9 16.57 -26.25 19.57
N ALA A 10 16.01 -26.97 18.59
CA ALA A 10 15.65 -26.41 17.29
C ALA A 10 14.61 -25.29 17.41
N ALA A 11 13.56 -25.49 18.22
CA ALA A 11 12.56 -24.45 18.49
C ALA A 11 13.17 -23.23 19.17
N LEU A 12 14.05 -23.41 20.16
CA LEU A 12 14.76 -22.32 20.82
C LEU A 12 15.63 -21.52 19.83
N VAL A 13 16.41 -22.20 18.99
CA VAL A 13 17.28 -21.55 17.99
C VAL A 13 16.45 -20.83 16.94
N LEU A 14 15.44 -21.47 16.36
CA LEU A 14 14.58 -20.85 15.36
C LEU A 14 13.82 -19.64 15.95
N GLY A 15 13.29 -19.77 17.16
CA GLY A 15 12.63 -18.66 17.86
C GLY A 15 13.58 -17.48 18.10
N ALA A 16 14.84 -17.76 18.47
CA ALA A 16 15.86 -16.72 18.63
C ALA A 16 16.22 -16.03 17.31
N LEU A 17 16.36 -16.78 16.21
CA LEU A 17 16.63 -16.22 14.89
C LEU A 17 15.46 -15.35 14.40
N LEU A 18 14.23 -15.82 14.49
CA LEU A 18 13.06 -15.06 14.06
C LEU A 18 12.85 -13.80 14.92
N LEU A 19 13.04 -13.90 16.24
CA LEU A 19 13.01 -12.73 17.12
C LEU A 19 14.10 -11.73 16.73
N LEU A 20 15.32 -12.20 16.47
CA LEU A 20 16.43 -11.34 16.04
C LEU A 20 16.11 -10.62 14.72
N VAL A 21 15.52 -11.32 13.74
CA VAL A 21 15.07 -10.71 12.48
C VAL A 21 14.07 -9.58 12.72
N ASN A 22 13.08 -9.78 13.59
CA ASN A 22 12.13 -8.72 13.94
C ASN A 22 12.79 -7.55 14.66
N LEU A 23 13.72 -7.82 15.57
CA LEU A 23 14.46 -6.79 16.30
C LEU A 23 15.31 -5.95 15.36
N ILE A 24 15.96 -6.57 14.37
CA ILE A 24 16.67 -5.85 13.30
C ILE A 24 15.68 -4.99 12.50
N GLY A 25 14.50 -5.52 12.20
CA GLY A 25 13.43 -4.80 11.51
C GLY A 25 12.97 -3.51 12.20
N LEU A 26 13.09 -3.40 13.53
CA LEU A 26 12.76 -2.16 14.25
C LEU A 26 13.68 -0.99 13.90
N PHE A 27 14.88 -1.27 13.38
CA PHE A 27 15.89 -0.26 13.04
C PHE A 27 16.18 -0.21 11.53
N ARG A 28 15.50 -1.03 10.73
CA ARG A 28 15.73 -1.13 9.29
C ARG A 28 14.45 -0.80 8.54
N THR A 29 14.43 0.38 7.92
CA THR A 29 13.32 0.85 7.10
C THR A 29 13.26 0.13 5.75
N MET A 30 12.09 0.18 5.11
CA MET A 30 11.93 -0.16 3.69
C MET A 30 12.20 1.03 2.76
N GLU A 31 12.33 2.25 3.31
CA GLU A 31 12.59 3.45 2.54
C GLU A 31 14.00 3.40 1.93
N GLU A 32 14.06 3.60 0.62
CA GLU A 32 15.31 3.59 -0.14
C GLU A 32 15.58 4.98 -0.72
N PRO A 33 16.63 5.69 -0.28
CA PRO A 33 16.90 7.06 -0.72
C PRO A 33 17.09 7.20 -2.24
N ASP A 34 17.63 6.16 -2.87
CA ASP A 34 17.84 6.12 -4.32
C ASP A 34 16.53 6.18 -5.12
N LEU A 35 15.39 5.85 -4.51
CA LEU A 35 14.09 5.92 -5.16
C LEU A 35 13.67 7.36 -5.48
N LEU A 36 14.07 8.34 -4.66
CA LEU A 36 13.81 9.78 -4.90
C LEU A 36 14.54 10.30 -6.15
N LEU A 37 15.56 9.57 -6.60
CA LEU A 37 16.39 9.91 -7.76
C LEU A 37 16.01 9.07 -8.99
N ASP A 38 15.06 8.14 -8.86
CA ASP A 38 14.69 7.23 -9.93
C ASP A 38 13.75 7.92 -10.94
N ASN A 39 14.24 8.10 -12.17
CA ASN A 39 13.50 8.74 -13.25
C ASN A 39 12.74 7.75 -14.15
N ARG A 40 12.66 6.48 -13.77
CA ARG A 40 11.98 5.42 -14.52
C ARG A 40 10.51 5.25 -14.16
N ALA A 41 10.04 6.00 -13.16
CA ALA A 41 8.65 6.04 -12.75
C ALA A 41 7.71 6.47 -13.89
N THR A 42 6.42 6.10 -13.80
CA THR A 42 5.42 6.44 -14.83
C THR A 42 5.27 7.95 -15.01
N PHE A 43 5.35 8.76 -13.93
CA PHE A 43 5.24 10.22 -14.04
C PHE A 43 6.56 10.92 -13.72
N LYS A 44 6.78 12.09 -14.35
CA LYS A 44 7.94 12.92 -14.07
C LYS A 44 7.86 13.47 -12.67
N GLY A 45 8.90 13.21 -11.87
CA GLY A 45 8.94 13.68 -10.48
C GLY A 45 8.02 12.88 -9.57
N ASP A 46 7.69 11.64 -9.88
CA ASP A 46 7.11 10.71 -8.93
C ASP A 46 8.00 10.54 -7.70
N LYS A 47 7.38 10.27 -6.53
CA LYS A 47 8.07 10.04 -5.24
C LYS A 47 9.08 11.16 -4.89
N GLN A 48 8.55 12.25 -4.37
CA GLN A 48 9.32 13.40 -3.87
C GLN A 48 9.39 13.45 -2.34
N LEU A 49 8.52 12.70 -1.65
CA LEU A 49 8.32 12.78 -0.21
C LEU A 49 8.64 11.46 0.49
N ILE A 50 9.32 11.56 1.61
CA ILE A 50 9.56 10.44 2.53
C ILE A 50 8.47 10.33 3.60
N LEU A 51 8.36 9.19 4.28
CA LEU A 51 7.29 9.00 5.28
C LEU A 51 7.33 10.08 6.37
N ALA A 52 8.52 10.49 6.80
CA ALA A 52 8.71 11.51 7.83
C ALA A 52 8.12 12.88 7.43
N GLU A 53 8.04 13.19 6.14
CA GLU A 53 7.46 14.42 5.61
C GLU A 53 5.94 14.29 5.41
N VAL A 54 5.46 13.09 5.11
CA VAL A 54 4.03 12.80 4.89
C VAL A 54 3.25 12.77 6.20
N LEU A 55 3.77 12.09 7.24
CA LEU A 55 3.11 11.91 8.53
C LEU A 55 2.56 13.22 9.14
N PRO A 56 3.33 14.31 9.29
CA PRO A 56 2.82 15.55 9.90
C PRO A 56 1.80 16.30 9.02
N GLN A 57 1.63 15.88 7.77
CA GLN A 57 0.72 16.49 6.81
C GLN A 57 -0.50 15.62 6.51
N ALA A 58 -0.56 14.37 6.95
CA ALA A 58 -1.66 13.46 6.62
C ALA A 58 -3.01 13.95 7.18
N ASP A 59 -2.99 14.55 8.37
CA ASP A 59 -4.21 15.02 9.04
C ASP A 59 -4.76 16.31 8.43
N ARG A 60 -6.08 16.47 8.55
CA ARG A 60 -6.76 17.72 8.18
C ARG A 60 -6.32 18.85 9.12
N LYS A 61 -5.93 20.00 8.54
CA LYS A 61 -5.49 21.15 9.34
C LYS A 61 -6.69 21.84 10.02
N PRO A 62 -6.49 22.46 11.20
CA PRO A 62 -7.55 23.25 11.83
C PRO A 62 -8.06 24.35 10.90
N GLY A 63 -9.38 24.38 10.66
CA GLY A 63 -10.04 25.37 9.80
C GLY A 63 -9.89 25.15 8.28
N GLU A 64 -9.20 24.10 7.84
CA GLU A 64 -9.13 23.71 6.43
C GLU A 64 -10.48 23.15 6.00
N ASP A 65 -11.08 23.64 4.92
CA ASP A 65 -12.29 23.06 4.34
C ASP A 65 -11.99 21.68 3.73
N ILE A 66 -13.03 20.85 3.56
CA ILE A 66 -12.83 19.44 3.18
C ILE A 66 -12.31 19.34 1.74
N GLU A 67 -12.73 20.25 0.87
CA GLU A 67 -12.34 20.30 -0.53
C GLU A 67 -10.86 20.67 -0.69
N THR A 68 -10.38 21.65 0.08
CA THR A 68 -8.96 22.01 0.18
C THR A 68 -8.15 20.85 0.78
N TYR A 69 -8.68 20.19 1.82
CA TYR A 69 -8.04 19.01 2.39
C TYR A 69 -7.87 17.89 1.36
N PHE A 70 -8.91 17.58 0.59
CA PHE A 70 -8.86 16.56 -0.46
C PHE A 70 -7.79 16.85 -1.51
N LYS A 71 -7.74 18.09 -2.01
CA LYS A 71 -6.72 18.51 -2.98
C LYS A 71 -5.32 18.38 -2.41
N ARG A 72 -5.10 18.86 -1.18
CA ARG A 72 -3.80 18.79 -0.52
C ARG A 72 -3.39 17.35 -0.23
N LEU A 73 -4.29 16.53 0.29
CA LEU A 73 -4.03 15.13 0.59
C LEU A 73 -3.74 14.33 -0.68
N ASN A 74 -4.48 14.58 -1.76
CA ASN A 74 -4.23 13.93 -3.05
C ASN A 74 -2.83 14.22 -3.58
N GLN A 75 -2.38 15.48 -3.50
CA GLN A 75 -1.02 15.87 -3.85
C GLN A 75 0.03 15.28 -2.91
N LEU A 76 -0.27 15.21 -1.61
CA LEU A 76 0.61 14.58 -0.62
C LEU A 76 0.84 13.11 -0.95
N VAL A 77 -0.22 12.37 -1.27
CA VAL A 77 -0.13 10.94 -1.62
C VAL A 77 0.58 10.76 -2.96
N ASN A 78 0.24 11.57 -3.98
CA ASN A 78 0.92 11.58 -5.28
C ASN A 78 2.43 11.78 -5.15
N GLY A 79 2.86 12.72 -4.31
CA GLY A 79 4.28 12.94 -4.04
C GLY A 79 4.95 11.87 -3.19
N SER A 80 4.20 10.94 -2.58
CA SER A 80 4.72 9.98 -1.60
C SER A 80 4.95 8.56 -2.12
N ILE A 81 4.43 8.25 -3.31
CA ILE A 81 4.51 6.93 -3.93
C ILE A 81 4.92 7.14 -5.39
N SER A 82 5.82 6.29 -5.88
CA SER A 82 6.16 6.22 -7.29
C SER A 82 5.32 5.13 -7.93
N HIS A 83 4.74 5.42 -9.10
CA HIS A 83 4.17 4.39 -9.95
C HIS A 83 5.31 3.62 -10.66
N LEU A 84 5.98 2.77 -9.90
CA LEU A 84 7.08 1.92 -10.33
C LEU A 84 6.83 0.50 -9.81
N TRP A 85 6.31 -0.36 -10.68
CA TRP A 85 5.93 -1.72 -10.29
C TRP A 85 6.56 -2.81 -11.15
N HIS A 86 6.59 -2.63 -12.47
CA HIS A 86 7.03 -3.67 -13.41
C HIS A 86 8.55 -3.66 -13.66
N SER A 87 9.36 -3.70 -12.60
CA SER A 87 10.81 -3.84 -12.71
C SER A 87 11.39 -4.74 -11.61
N ASP A 88 12.53 -5.37 -11.88
CA ASP A 88 13.25 -6.14 -10.86
C ASP A 88 13.71 -5.25 -9.70
N ASP A 89 14.04 -3.98 -9.98
CA ASP A 89 14.36 -3.00 -8.95
C ASP A 89 13.14 -2.73 -8.07
N ALA A 90 11.95 -2.50 -8.64
CA ALA A 90 10.71 -2.36 -7.85
C ALA A 90 10.50 -3.56 -6.94
N LYS A 91 10.74 -4.78 -7.44
CA LYS A 91 10.54 -5.99 -6.66
C LYS A 91 11.58 -6.19 -5.56
N TYR A 92 12.86 -6.06 -5.87
CA TYR A 92 13.94 -6.48 -4.96
C TYR A 92 14.71 -5.33 -4.33
N ARG A 93 15.00 -4.27 -5.09
CA ARG A 93 15.75 -3.10 -4.60
C ARG A 93 14.86 -2.19 -3.76
N TYR A 94 13.66 -1.92 -4.22
CA TYR A 94 12.67 -1.04 -3.56
C TYR A 94 11.61 -1.82 -2.79
N HIS A 95 11.95 -3.05 -2.39
CA HIS A 95 11.17 -3.83 -1.42
C HIS A 95 9.70 -4.10 -1.80
N GLY A 96 9.38 -4.15 -3.10
CA GLY A 96 8.07 -4.60 -3.58
C GLY A 96 7.75 -6.00 -3.06
N HIS A 97 8.75 -6.88 -3.06
CA HIS A 97 8.73 -8.11 -2.28
C HIS A 97 9.09 -7.79 -0.82
N VAL A 98 8.16 -8.05 0.11
CA VAL A 98 8.31 -7.68 1.52
C VAL A 98 9.59 -8.29 2.10
N PRO A 99 10.52 -7.50 2.64
CA PRO A 99 11.74 -8.03 3.21
C PRO A 99 11.50 -8.89 4.46
N PRO A 100 12.38 -9.85 4.76
CA PRO A 100 12.19 -10.71 5.93
C PRO A 100 12.28 -9.94 7.25
N TRP A 101 13.05 -8.85 7.30
CA TRP A 101 13.14 -7.98 8.49
C TRP A 101 11.86 -7.16 8.70
N GLU A 102 11.14 -6.81 7.63
CA GLU A 102 9.82 -6.18 7.77
C GLU A 102 8.81 -7.24 8.24
N ASN A 103 8.62 -8.31 7.46
CA ASN A 103 7.71 -9.37 7.85
C ASN A 103 8.07 -10.70 7.18
N TYR A 104 8.75 -11.59 7.91
CA TYR A 104 9.18 -12.89 7.38
C TYR A 104 8.02 -13.80 6.94
N ILE A 105 6.79 -13.57 7.43
CA ILE A 105 5.60 -14.31 6.98
C ILE A 105 5.23 -13.84 5.58
N LEU A 106 5.04 -12.53 5.38
CA LEU A 106 4.74 -11.96 4.07
C LEU A 106 5.86 -12.23 3.05
N TRP A 107 7.12 -12.13 3.49
CA TRP A 107 8.29 -12.54 2.71
C TRP A 107 8.17 -13.99 2.22
N THR A 108 7.87 -14.92 3.13
CA THR A 108 7.68 -16.34 2.78
C THR A 108 6.50 -16.54 1.84
N LEU A 109 5.36 -15.89 2.11
CA LEU A 109 4.18 -15.94 1.24
C LEU A 109 4.49 -15.41 -0.16
N GLY A 110 5.32 -14.38 -0.28
CA GLY A 110 5.76 -13.83 -1.57
C GLY A 110 6.55 -14.82 -2.44
N TYR A 111 7.21 -15.82 -1.85
CA TYR A 111 7.84 -16.91 -2.62
C TYR A 111 6.84 -18.03 -2.95
N LEU A 112 5.98 -18.39 -1.99
CA LEU A 112 5.03 -19.51 -2.15
C LEU A 112 3.89 -19.16 -3.11
N TRP A 113 3.49 -17.90 -3.16
CA TRP A 113 2.41 -17.38 -3.99
C TRP A 113 2.87 -16.13 -4.76
N SER A 114 3.98 -16.26 -5.47
CA SER A 114 4.62 -15.17 -6.21
C SER A 114 3.70 -14.44 -7.19
N GLU A 115 2.76 -15.15 -7.82
CA GLU A 115 1.76 -14.56 -8.73
C GLU A 115 0.82 -13.56 -8.03
N ARG A 116 0.59 -13.70 -6.72
CA ARG A 116 -0.38 -12.90 -5.96
C ARG A 116 0.26 -11.92 -4.98
N VAL A 117 1.38 -12.32 -4.37
CA VAL A 117 2.04 -11.58 -3.28
C VAL A 117 3.55 -11.44 -3.51
N GLY A 118 4.03 -11.76 -4.72
CA GLY A 118 5.43 -11.58 -5.09
C GLY A 118 5.87 -10.13 -5.03
N GLN A 119 5.00 -9.21 -5.42
CA GLN A 119 5.05 -7.79 -5.08
C GLN A 119 3.75 -7.45 -4.35
N TYR A 120 3.88 -6.93 -3.14
CA TYR A 120 2.78 -6.88 -2.18
C TYR A 120 2.23 -5.46 -2.05
N GLU A 121 0.93 -5.24 -2.17
CA GLU A 121 0.32 -3.94 -1.85
C GLU A 121 -0.05 -3.89 -0.36
N PHE A 122 0.46 -2.89 0.35
CA PHE A 122 0.20 -2.71 1.77
C PHE A 122 -1.16 -2.09 2.02
N PHE A 123 -1.86 -2.66 2.99
CA PHE A 123 -3.01 -2.01 3.60
C PHE A 123 -2.54 -1.01 4.66
N ASP A 124 -1.50 -1.25 5.45
CA ASP A 124 -0.98 -0.18 6.29
C ASP A 124 -0.43 0.98 5.44
N TRP A 125 -1.13 2.10 5.41
CA TRP A 125 -0.78 3.23 4.54
C TRP A 125 0.59 3.80 4.88
N ARG A 126 1.02 3.72 6.14
CA ARG A 126 2.35 4.16 6.56
C ARG A 126 3.42 3.26 5.98
N LYS A 127 3.17 1.95 5.91
CA LYS A 127 4.08 0.97 5.27
C LYS A 127 4.13 1.12 3.76
N ALA A 128 3.01 1.40 3.14
CA ALA A 128 2.96 1.74 1.71
C ALA A 128 3.80 2.98 1.39
N VAL A 129 3.64 4.06 2.16
CA VAL A 129 4.39 5.32 2.00
C VAL A 129 5.88 5.17 2.35
N GLU A 130 6.20 4.43 3.42
CA GLU A 130 7.58 4.08 3.80
C GLU A 130 8.31 3.42 2.65
N ARG A 131 7.70 2.41 2.03
CA ARG A 131 8.28 1.76 0.85
C ARG A 131 8.31 2.69 -0.36
N GLY A 132 7.24 3.43 -0.59
CA GLY A 132 7.20 4.49 -1.61
C GLY A 132 7.05 4.04 -3.06
N ILE A 133 6.69 2.78 -3.33
CA ILE A 133 6.31 2.30 -4.67
C ILE A 133 4.94 1.62 -4.64
N GLY A 134 4.22 1.70 -5.76
CA GLY A 134 2.85 1.15 -5.87
C GLY A 134 2.29 1.19 -7.29
N LEU A 135 1.14 0.54 -7.47
CA LEU A 135 0.23 0.77 -8.60
C LEU A 135 -0.83 1.82 -8.22
N CYS A 136 -1.73 2.15 -9.14
CA CYS A 136 -2.88 3.01 -8.87
C CYS A 136 -3.72 2.52 -7.66
N SER A 137 -3.88 1.20 -7.49
CA SER A 137 -4.55 0.60 -6.33
C SER A 137 -3.84 0.90 -5.00
N GLN A 138 -2.51 0.88 -4.96
CA GLN A 138 -1.74 1.24 -3.76
C GLN A 138 -1.95 2.70 -3.37
N HIS A 139 -2.01 3.61 -4.35
CA HIS A 139 -2.30 5.03 -4.13
C HIS A 139 -3.71 5.22 -3.56
N ALA A 140 -4.71 4.53 -4.15
CA ALA A 140 -6.09 4.54 -3.67
C ALA A 140 -6.21 3.97 -2.23
N LEU A 141 -5.48 2.89 -1.92
CA LEU A 141 -5.39 2.33 -0.57
C LEU A 141 -4.81 3.34 0.42
N VAL A 142 -3.73 4.04 0.06
CA VAL A 142 -3.07 5.00 0.96
C VAL A 142 -3.99 6.19 1.27
N ILE A 143 -4.58 6.82 0.25
CA ILE A 143 -5.44 7.97 0.49
C ILE A 143 -6.71 7.56 1.26
N SER A 144 -7.31 6.42 0.93
CA SER A 144 -8.49 5.92 1.65
C SER A 144 -8.17 5.57 3.11
N GLY A 145 -6.99 5.00 3.38
CA GLY A 145 -6.55 4.71 4.76
C GLY A 145 -6.34 5.98 5.59
N ILE A 146 -5.78 7.05 5.01
CA ILE A 146 -5.63 8.34 5.70
C ILE A 146 -7.00 8.97 5.96
N LEU A 147 -7.91 8.93 4.97
CA LEU A 147 -9.27 9.45 5.10
C LEU A 147 -10.05 8.72 6.19
N GLU A 148 -9.94 7.39 6.27
CA GLU A 148 -10.57 6.58 7.31
C GLU A 148 -10.08 6.98 8.72
N GLU A 149 -8.77 7.16 8.90
CA GLU A 149 -8.21 7.64 10.18
C GLU A 149 -8.66 9.06 10.54
N ASN A 150 -8.98 9.89 9.54
CA ASN A 150 -9.54 11.22 9.70
C ASN A 150 -11.08 11.22 9.82
N GLY A 151 -11.72 10.04 9.88
CA GLY A 151 -13.17 9.89 10.04
C GLY A 151 -13.97 10.32 8.82
N ILE A 152 -13.36 10.31 7.62
CA ILE A 152 -14.00 10.70 6.37
C ILE A 152 -14.41 9.46 5.59
N GLU A 153 -15.68 9.40 5.20
CA GLU A 153 -16.23 8.32 4.40
C GLU A 153 -15.56 8.31 3.02
N SER A 154 -14.94 7.18 2.67
CA SER A 154 -14.29 6.99 1.37
C SER A 154 -14.58 5.60 0.81
N SER A 155 -14.58 5.50 -0.52
CA SER A 155 -14.65 4.24 -1.25
C SER A 155 -13.43 4.09 -2.16
N ILE A 156 -13.14 2.87 -2.57
CA ILE A 156 -12.21 2.63 -3.68
C ILE A 156 -13.06 2.22 -4.88
N VAL A 157 -12.72 2.73 -6.06
CA VAL A 157 -13.41 2.43 -7.31
C VAL A 157 -12.43 1.72 -8.21
N GLY A 158 -12.69 0.44 -8.45
CA GLY A 158 -12.04 -0.30 -9.52
C GLY A 158 -12.71 0.06 -10.84
N LEU A 159 -11.93 0.64 -11.74
CA LEU A 159 -12.27 0.81 -13.15
C LEU A 159 -11.54 -0.29 -13.94
N GLU A 160 -11.85 -0.45 -15.23
CA GLU A 160 -11.34 -1.55 -16.06
C GLU A 160 -9.82 -1.79 -15.93
N GLU A 161 -9.01 -0.76 -16.20
CA GLU A 161 -7.54 -0.81 -16.09
C GLU A 161 -6.98 0.22 -15.09
N HIS A 162 -7.82 0.79 -14.23
CA HIS A 162 -7.42 1.86 -13.32
C HIS A 162 -8.15 1.79 -11.98
N VAL A 163 -7.55 2.33 -10.91
CA VAL A 163 -8.15 2.31 -9.58
C VAL A 163 -8.00 3.69 -8.96
N VAL A 164 -9.10 4.23 -8.46
CA VAL A 164 -9.14 5.54 -7.80
C VAL A 164 -9.84 5.45 -6.45
N ALA A 165 -9.72 6.47 -5.62
CA ALA A 165 -10.54 6.61 -4.42
C ALA A 165 -11.66 7.62 -4.68
N THR A 166 -12.73 7.52 -3.90
CA THR A 166 -13.74 8.57 -3.79
C THR A 166 -13.93 8.94 -2.34
N ALA A 167 -14.26 10.20 -2.08
CA ALA A 167 -14.48 10.68 -0.73
C ALA A 167 -15.68 11.62 -0.67
N LYS A 168 -16.40 11.55 0.43
CA LYS A 168 -17.61 12.33 0.65
C LYS A 168 -17.28 13.71 1.23
N THR A 169 -17.77 14.76 0.59
CA THR A 169 -17.65 16.13 1.06
C THR A 169 -18.62 16.40 2.23
N THR A 170 -18.49 17.58 2.84
CA THR A 170 -19.36 18.00 3.95
C THR A 170 -20.81 18.21 3.49
N ASN A 171 -21.01 18.53 2.20
CA ASN A 171 -22.32 18.73 1.60
C ASN A 171 -22.98 17.41 1.15
N GLY A 172 -22.26 16.28 1.24
CA GLY A 172 -22.74 14.96 0.86
C GLY A 172 -22.40 14.55 -0.57
N ASP A 173 -21.77 15.42 -1.35
CA ASP A 173 -21.27 15.11 -2.70
C ASP A 173 -20.09 14.14 -2.61
N TRP A 174 -19.89 13.34 -3.65
CA TRP A 174 -18.72 12.46 -3.77
C TRP A 174 -17.76 13.03 -4.79
N TRP A 175 -16.47 13.09 -4.43
CA TRP A 175 -15.39 13.53 -5.32
C TRP A 175 -14.50 12.35 -5.67
N ILE A 176 -13.98 12.32 -6.89
CA ILE A 176 -12.91 11.39 -7.28
C ILE A 176 -11.56 11.96 -6.83
N LEU A 177 -10.78 11.12 -6.14
CA LEU A 177 -9.41 11.37 -5.75
C LEU A 177 -8.53 10.34 -6.44
N ASP A 178 -7.71 10.79 -7.38
CA ASP A 178 -6.72 9.98 -8.07
C ASP A 178 -5.31 10.48 -7.72
N PRO A 179 -4.70 9.94 -6.65
CA PRO A 179 -3.36 10.31 -6.28
C PRO A 179 -2.29 9.64 -7.16
N ASP A 180 -2.63 8.68 -8.02
CA ASP A 180 -1.67 8.15 -8.99
C ASP A 180 -1.35 9.21 -10.05
N TYR A 181 -2.39 9.87 -10.56
CA TYR A 181 -2.24 10.97 -11.54
C TYR A 181 -2.16 12.37 -10.91
N GLY A 182 -2.31 12.48 -9.58
CA GLY A 182 -2.41 13.77 -8.90
C GLY A 182 -3.68 14.56 -9.26
N VAL A 183 -4.74 13.87 -9.70
CA VAL A 183 -6.00 14.46 -10.18
C VAL A 183 -7.08 14.42 -9.09
N VAL A 184 -7.84 15.50 -8.96
CA VAL A 184 -9.05 15.57 -8.14
C VAL A 184 -10.19 16.07 -8.99
N ILE A 185 -11.28 15.31 -9.07
CA ILE A 185 -12.45 15.66 -9.87
C ILE A 185 -13.63 15.92 -8.92
N PRO A 186 -14.19 17.14 -8.88
CA PRO A 186 -15.29 17.51 -7.99
C PRO A 186 -16.65 17.03 -8.50
N HIS A 187 -16.71 15.78 -8.96
CA HIS A 187 -17.89 15.10 -9.48
C HIS A 187 -17.88 13.65 -9.02
N ASP A 188 -19.07 13.06 -8.90
CA ASP A 188 -19.21 11.65 -8.58
C ASP A 188 -18.96 10.77 -9.80
N LEU A 189 -18.81 9.46 -9.56
CA LEU A 189 -18.58 8.50 -10.64
C LEU A 189 -19.70 8.51 -11.68
N GLN A 190 -20.97 8.59 -11.24
CA GLN A 190 -22.13 8.56 -12.12
C GLN A 190 -22.16 9.75 -13.09
N THR A 191 -21.74 10.93 -12.63
CA THR A 191 -21.61 12.12 -13.48
C THR A 191 -20.54 11.90 -14.53
N LEU A 192 -19.39 11.33 -14.15
CA LEU A 192 -18.27 11.08 -15.07
C LEU A 192 -18.55 9.98 -16.09
N GLU A 193 -19.36 8.99 -15.73
CA GLU A 193 -19.87 7.96 -16.65
C GLU A 193 -20.73 8.58 -17.78
N GLN A 194 -21.46 9.67 -17.48
CA GLN A 194 -22.35 10.34 -18.40
C GLN A 194 -21.70 11.50 -19.16
N GLN A 195 -20.62 12.07 -18.61
CA GLN A 195 -19.92 13.26 -19.11
C GLN A 195 -18.40 13.01 -19.22
N PRO A 196 -17.95 12.12 -20.13
CA PRO A 196 -16.53 11.74 -20.28
C PRO A 196 -15.60 12.91 -20.65
N GLU A 197 -16.14 14.01 -21.18
CA GLU A 197 -15.41 15.25 -21.42
C GLU A 197 -14.83 15.86 -20.15
N LEU A 198 -15.51 15.70 -19.00
CA LEU A 198 -14.99 16.16 -17.71
C LEU A 198 -13.73 15.39 -17.34
N VAL A 199 -13.74 14.06 -17.48
CA VAL A 199 -12.55 13.23 -17.23
C VAL A 199 -11.39 13.71 -18.11
N SER A 200 -11.66 13.97 -19.38
CA SER A 200 -10.64 14.45 -20.31
C SER A 200 -10.01 15.78 -19.86
N GLU A 201 -10.84 16.73 -19.41
CA GLU A 201 -10.40 18.04 -18.93
C GLU A 201 -9.45 17.92 -17.72
N TYR A 202 -9.81 17.11 -16.73
CA TYR A 202 -9.03 16.96 -15.51
C TYR A 202 -7.73 16.16 -15.69
N TYR A 203 -7.72 15.15 -16.56
CA TYR A 203 -6.54 14.30 -16.75
C TYR A 203 -5.53 14.83 -17.77
N ALA A 204 -5.92 15.72 -18.68
CA ALA A 204 -5.04 16.22 -19.73
C ALA A 204 -3.68 16.76 -19.22
N PRO A 205 -3.60 17.55 -18.13
CA PRO A 205 -2.31 18.03 -17.62
C PRO A 205 -1.41 16.91 -17.11
N SER A 206 -1.96 15.92 -16.40
CA SER A 206 -1.20 14.82 -15.80
C SER A 206 -0.68 13.85 -16.86
N ILE A 207 -1.47 13.58 -17.90
CA ILE A 207 -1.06 12.71 -19.02
C ILE A 207 0.14 13.31 -19.79
N LEU A 208 0.21 14.64 -19.92
CA LEU A 208 1.39 15.31 -20.50
C LEU A 208 2.67 15.16 -19.65
N ASN A 209 2.52 14.87 -18.35
CA ASN A 209 3.61 14.67 -17.41
C ASN A 209 4.08 13.21 -17.33
N CYS A 210 3.47 12.27 -18.05
CA CYS A 210 3.97 10.90 -18.10
C CYS A 210 5.41 10.85 -18.69
N SER A 211 6.25 10.04 -18.07
CA SER A 211 7.64 9.79 -18.45
C SER A 211 7.73 8.63 -19.45
N PRO A 212 8.46 8.77 -20.56
CA PRO A 212 8.90 7.62 -21.34
C PRO A 212 9.81 6.70 -20.47
N PRO A 213 9.80 5.36 -20.60
CA PRO A 213 9.24 4.56 -21.70
C PRO A 213 7.94 3.80 -21.37
N LEU A 214 7.31 4.03 -20.22
CA LEU A 214 6.14 3.26 -19.80
C LEU A 214 4.90 3.67 -20.62
N LYS A 215 4.63 2.85 -21.65
CA LYS A 215 3.52 3.00 -22.59
C LYS A 215 2.22 2.39 -22.05
N THR A 216 1.74 2.80 -20.88
CA THR A 216 0.35 2.48 -20.53
C THR A 216 -0.55 3.32 -21.44
N LYS A 217 -1.66 2.73 -21.94
CA LYS A 217 -2.59 3.47 -22.80
C LYS A 217 -3.18 4.69 -22.08
N THR A 218 -3.34 4.57 -20.76
CA THR A 218 -3.79 5.62 -19.85
C THR A 218 -2.83 6.83 -19.79
N CYS A 219 -1.54 6.65 -20.05
CA CYS A 219 -0.55 7.72 -20.16
C CYS A 219 -0.32 8.25 -21.59
N GLN A 220 -1.10 7.78 -22.57
CA GLN A 220 -0.93 8.17 -23.98
C GLN A 220 -2.15 8.84 -24.58
N ASP A 221 -3.33 8.52 -24.07
CA ASP A 221 -4.58 8.96 -24.66
C ASP A 221 -5.58 9.37 -23.57
N VAL A 222 -5.85 10.67 -23.50
CA VAL A 222 -6.84 11.26 -22.61
C VAL A 222 -8.23 10.71 -22.91
N ALA A 223 -8.55 10.43 -24.18
CA ALA A 223 -9.83 9.83 -24.56
C ALA A 223 -9.94 8.39 -24.09
N TYR A 224 -8.82 7.66 -24.02
CA TYR A 224 -8.80 6.33 -23.43
C TYR A 224 -9.08 6.38 -21.92
N MET A 225 -8.48 7.33 -21.19
CA MET A 225 -8.78 7.55 -19.77
C MET A 225 -10.27 7.87 -19.57
N ALA A 226 -10.84 8.77 -20.38
CA ALA A 226 -12.28 9.06 -20.33
C ALA A 226 -13.16 7.84 -20.64
N GLY A 227 -12.73 7.00 -21.60
CA GLY A 227 -13.40 5.75 -21.95
C GLY A 227 -13.45 4.76 -20.79
N ILE A 228 -12.38 4.67 -19.98
CA ILE A 228 -12.35 3.81 -18.78
C ILE A 228 -13.46 4.19 -17.79
N TYR A 229 -13.69 5.49 -17.56
CA TYR A 229 -14.78 5.95 -16.69
C TYR A 229 -16.15 5.65 -17.28
N GLN A 230 -16.32 5.77 -18.60
CA GLN A 230 -17.59 5.50 -19.29
C GLN A 230 -17.99 4.02 -19.29
N SER A 231 -17.04 3.10 -19.12
CA SER A 231 -17.25 1.64 -19.10
C SER A 231 -17.98 1.14 -17.84
N THR A 232 -19.24 1.54 -17.65
CA THR A 232 -20.06 1.24 -16.46
C THR A 232 -20.16 -0.25 -16.09
N GLU A 233 -20.06 -1.16 -17.08
CA GLU A 233 -20.11 -2.62 -16.84
C GLU A 233 -18.92 -3.14 -16.02
N ASN A 234 -17.81 -2.41 -16.01
CA ASN A 234 -16.56 -2.79 -15.34
C ASN A 234 -16.30 -1.96 -14.07
N ASN A 235 -17.10 -0.93 -13.81
CA ASN A 235 -16.91 -0.07 -12.64
C ASN A 235 -17.42 -0.79 -11.38
N HIS A 236 -16.53 -1.00 -10.41
CA HIS A 236 -16.85 -1.63 -9.14
C HIS A 236 -16.49 -0.72 -7.96
N ILE A 237 -17.50 -0.35 -7.18
CA ILE A 237 -17.33 0.43 -5.94
C ILE A 237 -17.12 -0.50 -4.76
N TYR A 238 -16.03 -0.29 -4.03
CA TYR A 238 -15.71 -0.92 -2.74
C TYR A 238 -16.06 0.07 -1.63
N PRO A 239 -17.27 -0.01 -1.03
CA PRO A 239 -17.82 1.06 -0.19
C PRO A 239 -17.11 1.24 1.15
N SER A 240 -16.42 0.20 1.63
CA SER A 240 -15.60 0.28 2.85
C SER A 240 -14.16 0.71 2.56
N GLY A 241 -13.94 1.36 1.41
CA GLY A 241 -12.66 1.93 0.98
C GLY A 241 -11.50 0.97 1.19
N HIS A 242 -10.49 1.47 1.90
CA HIS A 242 -9.30 0.78 2.35
C HIS A 242 -9.52 -0.66 2.83
N THR A 243 -10.41 -0.85 3.80
CA THR A 243 -10.65 -2.16 4.43
C THR A 243 -11.47 -3.09 3.53
N GLY A 244 -12.36 -2.50 2.72
CA GLY A 244 -13.27 -3.22 1.84
C GLY A 244 -12.65 -3.71 0.53
N TYR A 245 -11.63 -3.01 0.02
CA TYR A 245 -11.02 -3.30 -1.27
C TYR A 245 -10.53 -4.74 -1.39
N SER A 246 -9.88 -5.24 -0.33
CA SER A 246 -9.71 -6.68 -0.16
C SER A 246 -9.62 -7.07 1.30
N TRP A 247 -10.79 -7.26 1.93
CA TRP A 247 -10.88 -7.59 3.36
C TRP A 247 -10.04 -8.81 3.78
N LYS A 248 -9.87 -9.80 2.90
CA LYS A 248 -9.05 -10.99 3.16
C LYS A 248 -7.58 -10.61 3.30
N TRP A 249 -7.06 -9.80 2.38
CA TRP A 249 -5.67 -9.36 2.41
C TRP A 249 -5.40 -8.36 3.52
N TYR A 250 -6.33 -7.44 3.77
CA TYR A 250 -6.33 -6.60 4.96
C TYR A 250 -6.15 -7.43 6.24
N LEU A 251 -6.95 -8.49 6.42
CA LEU A 251 -6.85 -9.36 7.58
C LEU A 251 -5.55 -10.16 7.61
N ILE A 252 -5.12 -10.72 6.47
CA ILE A 252 -3.84 -11.45 6.36
C ILE A 252 -2.68 -10.56 6.78
N GLU A 253 -2.67 -9.30 6.36
CA GLU A 253 -1.63 -8.35 6.77
C GLU A 253 -1.61 -8.16 8.28
N LYS A 254 -2.75 -7.79 8.87
CA LYS A 254 -2.88 -7.57 10.33
C LYS A 254 -2.46 -8.83 11.11
N VAL A 255 -2.89 -10.00 10.67
CA VAL A 255 -2.52 -11.28 11.28
C VAL A 255 -1.02 -11.55 11.11
N ALA A 256 -0.43 -11.30 9.95
CA ALA A 256 1.00 -11.47 9.73
C ALA A 256 1.83 -10.55 10.65
N TYR A 257 1.42 -9.30 10.84
CA TYR A 257 2.10 -8.37 11.75
C TYR A 257 1.97 -8.77 13.23
N LEU A 258 0.88 -9.43 13.62
CA LEU A 258 0.76 -10.05 14.95
C LEU A 258 1.63 -11.30 15.07
N LEU A 259 1.53 -12.21 14.10
CA LEU A 259 2.16 -13.52 14.14
C LEU A 259 3.68 -13.45 14.02
N LYS A 260 4.23 -12.42 13.35
CA LYS A 260 5.68 -12.23 13.27
C LYS A 260 6.30 -12.18 14.68
N TRP A 261 5.58 -11.63 15.66
CA TRP A 261 6.02 -11.59 17.07
C TRP A 261 5.57 -12.82 17.87
N ALA A 262 4.34 -13.29 17.65
CA ALA A 262 3.79 -14.41 18.41
C ALA A 262 4.54 -15.72 18.19
N ILE A 263 4.93 -16.04 16.95
CA ILE A 263 5.60 -17.30 16.60
C ILE A 263 6.92 -17.49 17.37
N PRO A 264 7.87 -16.53 17.40
CA PRO A 264 9.08 -16.64 18.22
C PRO A 264 8.79 -16.94 19.69
N LEU A 265 7.80 -16.25 20.28
CA LEU A 265 7.42 -16.42 21.68
C LEU A 265 6.82 -17.79 21.96
N LEU A 266 5.98 -18.29 21.06
CA LEU A 266 5.41 -19.64 21.14
C LEU A 266 6.50 -20.72 21.03
N LEU A 267 7.50 -20.53 20.15
CA LEU A 267 8.65 -21.44 20.04
C LEU A 267 9.47 -21.47 21.34
N PHE A 268 9.68 -20.32 21.99
CA PHE A 268 10.32 -20.28 23.31
C PHE A 268 9.48 -20.98 24.39
N GLY A 269 8.17 -20.72 24.43
CA GLY A 269 7.26 -21.39 25.35
C GLY A 269 7.29 -22.91 25.20
N TYR A 270 7.27 -23.40 23.95
CA TYR A 270 7.41 -24.82 23.62
C TYR A 270 8.75 -25.39 24.10
N ALA A 271 9.87 -24.71 23.79
CA ALA A 271 11.18 -25.15 24.22
C ALA A 271 11.29 -25.27 25.76
N LEU A 272 10.82 -24.24 26.48
CA LEU A 272 10.80 -24.22 27.95
C LEU A 272 9.95 -25.34 28.55
N PHE A 273 8.76 -25.58 27.97
CA PHE A 273 7.89 -26.67 28.38
C PHE A 273 8.59 -28.03 28.24
N ARG A 274 9.22 -28.29 27.09
CA ARG A 274 9.93 -29.54 26.81
C ARG A 274 11.16 -29.75 27.71
N PHE A 275 11.91 -28.69 28.00
CA PHE A 275 13.02 -28.76 28.96
C PHE A 275 12.54 -29.08 30.38
N ARG A 276 11.41 -28.49 30.83
CA ARG A 276 10.81 -28.78 32.13
C ARG A 276 10.29 -30.21 32.25
N GLN A 277 9.61 -30.72 31.22
CA GLN A 277 9.10 -32.09 31.20
C GLN A 277 10.24 -33.11 31.36
N ARG A 278 11.36 -32.92 30.65
CA ARG A 278 12.53 -33.81 30.77
C ARG A 278 13.20 -33.75 32.14
N ARG A 279 13.22 -32.59 32.82
CA ARG A 279 13.75 -32.47 34.19
C ARG A 279 12.88 -33.18 35.22
N ARG A 280 11.58 -33.34 34.98
CA ARG A 280 10.67 -34.08 35.87
C ARG A 280 10.75 -35.59 35.69
N LEU A 281 11.15 -36.06 34.52
CA LEU A 281 11.17 -37.48 34.15
C LEU A 281 12.47 -38.22 34.50
N GLY A 282 13.48 -37.54 35.04
CA GLY A 282 14.66 -38.21 35.60
C GLY A 282 15.66 -37.25 36.17
#